data_AF-A0A7V7E040-F1
#
_entry.id   AF-A0A7V7E040-F1
#
_cell.length_a   1.000
_cell.length_b   1.000
_cell.length_c   1.000
_cell.angle_alpha   90.00
_cell.angle_beta   90.00
_cell.angle_gamma   90.00
#
_symmetry.space_group_name_H-M   'P 1'
#
loop_
_entity.id
_entity.type
_entity.pdbx_description
1 polymer ?
#
loop_
_entity_poly.entity_id
_entity_poly.type
_entity_poly.pdbx_seq_one_letter_code
_entity_poly.pdbx_strand_id
1 'polypeptide(L)'
;MAQLVTHIPNRGEQMVRYYGFYSNKSRGLRKKAGTDDEVQALIESEAAPKEFRKNWARLIQKIYNIDPLLCPRCFGTMRIISFIEEEQLVKKILKHLGLWETRNHDPPAKSATPIPDLTYDDSYSQLSPTDSWLQ
;
A
#
# COMPACT_ATOMS: atom_id res chain seq x y z
N MET A 1 -12.56 -32.40 -14.09
CA MET A 1 -13.44 -31.43 -13.40
C MET A 1 -12.54 -30.51 -12.60
N ALA A 2 -12.37 -29.26 -13.04
CA ALA A 2 -11.42 -28.33 -12.42
C ALA A 2 -11.96 -27.90 -11.04
N GLN A 3 -11.15 -28.12 -10.00
CA GLN A 3 -11.45 -27.72 -8.63
C GLN A 3 -11.40 -26.18 -8.56
N LEU A 4 -12.49 -25.56 -8.10
CA LEU A 4 -12.64 -24.11 -8.03
C LEU A 4 -11.63 -23.56 -7.00
N VAL A 5 -10.48 -23.07 -7.46
CA VAL A 5 -9.54 -22.37 -6.59
C VAL A 5 -10.14 -21.01 -6.27
N THR A 6 -10.67 -20.83 -5.05
CA THR A 6 -11.08 -19.52 -4.51
C THR A 6 -9.84 -18.68 -4.18
N HIS A 7 -8.98 -18.45 -5.16
CA HIS A 7 -7.76 -17.66 -5.06
C HIS A 7 -8.01 -16.16 -5.30
N ILE A 8 -9.12 -15.81 -5.96
CA ILE A 8 -9.45 -14.42 -6.31
C ILE A 8 -10.37 -13.87 -5.20
N PRO A 9 -9.87 -13.00 -4.31
CA PRO A 9 -10.72 -12.35 -3.32
C PRO A 9 -11.78 -11.48 -4.00
N ASN A 10 -12.91 -11.28 -3.33
CA ASN A 10 -13.94 -10.39 -3.85
C ASN A 10 -13.42 -8.96 -3.90
N ARG A 11 -14.01 -8.14 -4.77
CA ARG A 11 -13.61 -6.74 -4.96
C ARG A 11 -13.74 -5.96 -3.65
N GLY A 12 -12.60 -5.65 -3.01
CA GLY A 12 -12.51 -4.89 -1.76
C GLY A 12 -11.96 -5.66 -0.56
N GLU A 13 -11.71 -6.96 -0.69
CA GLU A 13 -11.11 -7.78 0.36
C GLU A 13 -9.57 -7.78 0.25
N GLN A 14 -8.87 -7.24 1.25
CA GLN A 14 -7.42 -7.37 1.39
C GLN A 14 -7.09 -8.57 2.28
N MET A 15 -6.51 -9.62 1.70
CA MET A 15 -5.93 -10.71 2.49
C MET A 15 -4.47 -10.40 2.80
N VAL A 16 -4.12 -10.19 4.07
CA VAL A 16 -2.72 -10.25 4.53
C VAL A 16 -2.34 -11.74 4.58
N ARG A 17 -1.63 -12.22 3.55
CA ARG A 17 -1.25 -13.63 3.46
C ARG A 17 -0.23 -13.98 4.55
N TYR A 18 -0.73 -14.70 5.55
CA TYR A 18 -0.03 -15.41 6.62
C TYR A 18 1.40 -15.88 6.27
N TYR A 19 2.40 -15.49 7.06
CA TYR A 19 3.63 -16.26 7.16
C TYR A 19 3.32 -17.61 7.84
N GLY A 20 3.52 -18.73 7.13
CA GLY A 20 3.55 -20.07 7.73
C GLY A 20 2.21 -20.83 7.80
N PHE A 21 1.08 -20.32 7.30
CA PHE A 21 -0.20 -21.06 7.27
C PHE A 21 -0.11 -22.39 6.49
N TYR A 22 0.73 -22.42 5.46
CA TYR A 22 1.00 -23.62 4.64
C TYR A 22 2.18 -24.46 5.14
N SER A 23 2.81 -24.13 6.28
CA SER A 23 3.90 -24.96 6.81
C SER A 23 3.41 -26.37 7.19
N ASN A 24 4.29 -27.37 7.07
CA ASN A 24 3.92 -28.75 7.44
C ASN A 24 3.50 -28.87 8.91
N LYS A 25 4.11 -28.07 9.80
CA LYS A 25 3.78 -28.01 11.23
C LYS A 25 2.36 -27.47 11.45
N SER A 26 2.00 -26.34 10.84
CA SER A 26 0.66 -25.73 11.00
C SER A 26 -0.44 -26.64 10.44
N ARG A 27 -0.21 -27.25 9.27
CA ARG A 27 -1.13 -28.22 8.66
C ARG A 27 -1.29 -29.48 9.52
N GLY A 28 -0.19 -30.01 10.06
CA GLY A 28 -0.22 -31.18 10.93
C GLY A 28 -1.03 -30.93 12.21
N LEU A 29 -0.94 -29.73 12.78
CA LEU A 29 -1.72 -29.34 13.95
C LEU A 29 -3.21 -29.20 13.64
N ARG A 30 -3.59 -28.55 12.53
CA ARG A 30 -5.00 -28.45 12.09
C ARG A 30 -5.62 -29.81 11.79
N LYS A 31 -4.86 -30.70 11.13
CA LYS A 31 -5.31 -32.06 10.85
C LYS A 31 -5.56 -32.87 12.11
N LYS A 32 -4.73 -32.70 13.16
CA LYS A 32 -4.94 -33.35 14.46
C LYS A 32 -6.13 -32.76 15.22
N ALA A 33 -6.36 -31.46 15.08
CA ALA A 33 -7.47 -30.76 15.73
C ALA A 33 -8.81 -30.91 14.99
N GLY A 34 -8.82 -31.43 13.76
CA GLY A 34 -10.01 -31.52 12.93
C GLY A 34 -10.47 -30.17 12.34
N THR A 35 -9.64 -29.13 12.40
CA THR A 35 -9.97 -27.75 12.01
C THR A 35 -9.32 -27.33 10.67
N ASP A 36 -8.96 -28.28 9.79
CA ASP A 36 -8.24 -27.96 8.55
C ASP A 36 -9.10 -27.19 7.52
N ASP A 37 -10.42 -27.30 7.62
CA ASP A 37 -11.40 -26.57 6.78
C ASP A 37 -11.79 -25.19 7.35
N GLU A 38 -11.33 -24.85 8.57
CA GLU A 38 -11.63 -23.55 9.18
C GLU A 38 -10.63 -22.49 8.68
N VAL A 39 -11.08 -21.67 7.72
CA VAL A 39 -10.35 -20.47 7.29
C VAL A 39 -10.54 -19.38 8.33
N GLN A 40 -9.59 -19.24 9.25
CA GLN A 40 -9.54 -18.07 10.13
C GLN A 40 -9.12 -16.83 9.32
N ALA A 41 -10.07 -15.91 9.12
CA ALA A 41 -9.74 -14.55 8.74
C ALA A 41 -9.08 -13.86 9.94
N LEU A 42 -7.74 -13.71 9.92
CA LEU A 42 -6.99 -13.07 11.02
C LEU A 42 -7.25 -11.58 11.23
N ILE A 43 -8.07 -10.98 10.38
CA ILE A 43 -8.36 -9.56 10.48
C ILE A 43 -9.86 -9.44 10.47
N GLU A 44 -10.45 -9.39 11.67
CA GLU A 44 -11.71 -8.70 11.84
C GLU A 44 -11.46 -7.25 11.41
N SER A 45 -11.85 -6.90 10.19
CA SER A 45 -12.00 -5.50 9.86
C SER A 45 -13.20 -4.99 10.64
N GLU A 46 -12.96 -4.34 11.78
CA GLU A 46 -14.00 -3.62 12.55
C GLU A 46 -14.75 -2.58 11.69
N ALA A 47 -14.15 -2.22 10.54
CA ALA A 47 -14.73 -1.29 9.59
C ALA A 47 -15.84 -1.93 8.76
N ALA A 48 -17.07 -1.42 8.90
CA ALA A 48 -18.19 -1.83 8.06
C ALA A 48 -17.91 -1.54 6.56
N PRO A 49 -18.51 -2.28 5.61
CA PRO A 49 -18.44 -2.02 4.16
C PRO A 49 -18.71 -0.56 3.74
N LYS A 50 -19.53 0.16 4.53
CA LYS A 50 -19.82 1.59 4.35
C LYS A 50 -18.60 2.48 4.60
N GLU A 51 -17.68 2.07 5.46
CA GLU A 51 -16.45 2.79 5.75
C GLU A 51 -15.36 2.53 4.69
N PHE A 52 -15.39 1.36 4.03
CA PHE A 52 -14.55 1.09 2.86
C PHE A 52 -14.83 2.02 1.68
N ARG A 53 -16.04 2.60 1.60
CA ARG A 53 -16.41 3.57 0.54
C ARG A 53 -15.68 4.91 0.64
N LYS A 54 -14.92 5.16 1.71
CA LYS A 54 -14.11 6.37 1.92
C LYS A 54 -12.60 6.07 1.94
N ASN A 55 -12.18 5.04 1.21
CA ASN A 55 -10.76 4.68 1.13
C ASN A 55 -9.89 5.89 0.71
N TRP A 56 -10.35 6.71 -0.23
CA TRP A 56 -9.66 7.94 -0.62
C TRP A 56 -9.40 8.89 0.56
N ALA A 57 -10.36 9.06 1.48
CA ALA A 57 -10.22 9.96 2.62
C ALA A 57 -9.19 9.42 3.63
N ARG A 58 -9.23 8.10 3.86
CA ARG A 58 -8.23 7.39 4.68
C ARG A 58 -6.82 7.53 4.10
N LEU A 59 -6.69 7.45 2.76
CA LEU A 59 -5.39 7.62 2.08
C LEU A 59 -4.86 9.04 2.21
N ILE A 60 -5.70 10.05 2.02
CA ILE A 60 -5.30 11.46 2.22
C ILE A 60 -4.85 11.67 3.68
N GLN A 61 -5.62 11.17 4.64
CA GLN A 61 -5.26 11.25 6.05
C GLN A 61 -3.94 10.55 6.35
N LYS A 62 -3.67 9.39 5.76
CA LYS A 62 -2.42 8.67 5.97
C LYS A 62 -1.20 9.36 5.36
N ILE A 63 -1.34 9.94 4.18
CA ILE A 63 -0.22 10.56 3.45
C ILE A 63 0.06 11.97 3.98
N TYR A 64 -0.99 12.75 4.18
CA TYR A 64 -0.90 14.17 4.53
C TYR A 64 -1.19 14.46 6.01
N ASN A 65 -1.53 13.45 6.81
CA ASN A 65 -1.91 13.60 8.22
C ASN A 65 -3.10 14.55 8.45
N ILE A 66 -3.95 14.74 7.43
CA ILE A 66 -5.12 15.64 7.45
C ILE A 66 -6.38 14.83 7.17
N ASP A 67 -7.38 14.92 8.04
CA ASP A 67 -8.72 14.35 7.78
C ASP A 67 -9.54 15.30 6.89
N PRO A 68 -9.82 14.95 5.62
CA PRO A 68 -10.57 15.80 4.71
C PRO A 68 -12.06 15.92 5.06
N LEU A 69 -12.57 15.12 6.01
CA LEU A 69 -13.96 15.16 6.45
C LEU A 69 -14.15 15.88 7.79
N LEU A 70 -13.13 16.58 8.28
CA LEU A 70 -13.22 17.47 9.43
C LEU A 70 -12.99 18.93 9.01
N CYS A 71 -13.81 19.83 9.55
CA CYS A 71 -13.63 21.25 9.28
C CYS A 71 -12.38 21.77 10.01
N PRO A 72 -11.43 22.45 9.33
CA PRO A 72 -10.22 22.96 9.98
C PRO A 72 -10.46 24.11 10.96
N ARG A 73 -11.66 24.72 10.97
CA ARG A 73 -12.01 25.84 11.86
C ARG A 73 -12.75 25.43 13.11
N CYS A 74 -13.70 24.50 12.99
CA CYS A 74 -14.58 24.10 14.10
C CYS A 74 -14.51 22.61 14.44
N PHE A 75 -13.72 21.83 13.71
CA PHE A 75 -13.56 20.37 13.89
C PHE A 75 -14.87 19.56 13.76
N GLY A 76 -15.92 20.17 13.22
CA GLY A 76 -17.17 19.47 12.92
C GLY A 76 -17.04 18.50 11.75
N THR A 77 -17.91 17.50 11.70
CA THR A 77 -17.94 16.52 10.61
C THR A 77 -18.52 17.13 9.33
N MET A 78 -17.81 16.93 8.22
CA MET A 78 -18.19 17.41 6.90
C MET A 78 -18.81 16.28 6.06
N ARG A 79 -19.71 16.64 5.14
CA ARG A 79 -20.35 15.71 4.20
C ARG A 79 -20.06 16.12 2.76
N ILE A 80 -19.81 15.14 1.91
CA ILE A 80 -19.66 15.36 0.46
C ILE A 80 -21.04 15.70 -0.10
N ILE A 81 -21.15 16.82 -0.81
CA ILE A 81 -22.40 17.28 -1.41
C ILE A 81 -22.46 16.88 -2.89
N SER A 82 -21.36 17.05 -3.62
CA SER A 82 -21.28 16.75 -5.05
C SER A 82 -19.83 16.51 -5.48
N PHE A 83 -19.66 15.82 -6.61
CA PHE A 83 -18.38 15.73 -7.32
C PHE A 83 -18.42 16.64 -8.55
N ILE A 84 -17.34 17.37 -8.78
CA ILE A 84 -17.19 18.28 -9.91
C ILE A 84 -16.03 17.74 -10.75
N GLU A 85 -16.32 17.25 -11.94
CA GLU A 85 -15.33 16.61 -12.82
C GLU A 85 -14.89 17.53 -13.97
N GLU A 86 -15.68 18.55 -14.31
CA GLU A 86 -15.38 19.45 -15.42
C GLU A 86 -14.27 20.45 -15.08
N GLU A 87 -13.13 20.34 -15.78
CA GLU A 87 -11.92 21.13 -15.51
C GLU A 87 -12.16 22.65 -15.59
N GLN A 88 -12.92 23.12 -16.61
CA GLN A 88 -13.18 24.55 -16.78
C GLN A 88 -13.99 25.12 -15.61
N LEU A 89 -14.93 24.33 -15.08
CA LEU A 89 -15.74 24.68 -13.93
C LEU A 89 -14.88 24.72 -12.66
N VAL A 90 -14.08 23.68 -12.43
CA VAL A 90 -13.12 23.62 -11.32
C VAL A 90 -12.19 24.83 -11.34
N LYS A 91 -11.62 25.16 -12.50
CA LYS A 91 -10.74 26.32 -12.69
C LYS A 91 -11.43 27.64 -12.40
N LYS A 92 -12.69 27.81 -12.84
CA LYS A 92 -13.48 29.02 -12.56
C LYS A 92 -13.73 29.19 -11.06
N ILE A 93 -14.10 28.11 -10.35
CA ILE A 93 -14.31 28.12 -8.89
C ILE A 93 -13.00 28.47 -8.18
N LEU A 94 -11.92 27.76 -8.48
CA LEU A 94 -10.64 27.95 -7.80
C LEU A 94 -10.05 29.35 -8.03
N LYS A 95 -10.19 29.91 -9.24
CA LYS A 95 -9.81 31.29 -9.52
C LYS A 95 -10.62 32.30 -8.72
N HIS A 96 -11.94 32.10 -8.61
CA HIS A 96 -12.80 32.97 -7.82
C HIS A 96 -12.43 32.95 -6.33
N LEU A 97 -12.00 31.79 -5.82
CA LEU A 97 -11.53 31.62 -4.44
C LEU A 97 -10.08 32.07 -4.22
N GLY A 98 -9.34 32.44 -5.27
CA GLY A 98 -7.91 32.75 -5.17
C GLY A 98 -7.01 31.53 -4.89
N LEU A 99 -7.52 30.31 -5.10
CA LEU A 99 -6.84 29.03 -4.82
C LEU A 99 -6.25 28.38 -6.07
N TRP A 100 -6.34 29.03 -7.24
CA TRP A 100 -5.75 28.50 -8.47
C TRP A 100 -4.23 28.66 -8.46
N GLU A 101 -3.53 27.68 -7.89
CA GLU A 101 -2.07 27.63 -7.88
C GLU A 101 -1.54 26.78 -9.04
N THR A 102 -0.87 27.42 -10.00
CA THR A 102 -0.12 26.75 -11.08
C THR A 102 1.29 26.37 -10.64
N ARG A 103 1.50 26.01 -9.37
CA ARG A 103 2.83 25.63 -8.90
C ARG A 103 3.26 24.39 -9.68
N ASN A 104 4.35 24.52 -10.43
CA ASN A 104 4.92 23.39 -11.14
C ASN A 104 5.40 22.39 -10.09
N HIS A 105 4.84 21.17 -10.07
CA HIS A 105 5.33 20.08 -9.23
C HIS A 105 6.62 19.49 -9.81
N ASP A 106 7.45 20.33 -10.44
CA ASP A 106 8.75 19.91 -10.93
C ASP A 106 9.55 19.37 -9.74
N PRO A 107 10.31 18.28 -9.96
CA PRO A 107 11.23 17.81 -8.95
C PRO A 107 12.16 18.97 -8.52
N PRO A 108 12.54 19.05 -7.23
CA PRO A 108 13.50 20.04 -6.81
C PRO A 108 14.77 19.94 -7.68
N ALA A 109 15.35 21.08 -8.03
CA ALA A 109 16.55 21.13 -8.85
C ALA A 109 17.62 20.22 -8.22
N LYS A 110 18.16 19.27 -9.00
CA LYS A 110 19.20 18.35 -8.53
C LYS A 110 20.39 19.19 -8.05
N SER A 111 20.74 19.12 -6.76
CA SER A 111 21.98 19.70 -6.27
C SER A 111 23.16 19.01 -6.94
N ALA A 112 24.08 19.78 -7.52
CA ALA A 112 25.28 19.26 -8.20
C ALA A 112 26.34 18.71 -7.23
N THR A 113 25.94 18.21 -6.04
CA THR A 113 26.86 17.56 -5.11
C THR A 113 27.27 16.22 -5.69
N PRO A 114 28.56 15.99 -6.00
CA PRO A 114 29.02 14.70 -6.49
C PRO A 114 28.75 13.64 -5.41
N ILE A 115 28.04 12.59 -5.78
CA ILE A 115 27.93 11.38 -4.94
C ILE A 115 29.35 10.79 -4.86
N PRO A 116 29.95 10.58 -3.67
CA PRO A 116 31.27 9.99 -3.58
C PRO A 116 31.24 8.59 -4.22
N ASP A 117 32.16 8.34 -5.13
CA ASP A 117 32.28 7.04 -5.79
C ASP A 117 32.72 6.01 -4.74
N LEU A 118 31.85 5.02 -4.48
CA LEU A 118 32.13 3.94 -3.54
C LEU A 118 33.02 2.92 -4.24
N THR A 119 34.34 3.09 -4.15
CA THR A 119 35.28 2.09 -4.68
C THR A 119 35.32 0.87 -3.76
N TYR A 120 34.78 -0.25 -4.24
CA TYR A 120 34.88 -1.55 -3.57
C TYR A 120 36.25 -2.17 -3.90
N ASP A 121 37.07 -2.43 -2.88
CA ASP A 121 38.36 -3.12 -3.06
C ASP A 121 38.14 -4.64 -3.00
N ASP A 122 38.16 -5.27 -4.18
CA ASP A 122 38.01 -6.71 -4.35
C ASP A 122 39.35 -7.48 -4.21
N SER A 123 40.42 -6.83 -3.71
CA SER A 123 41.75 -7.43 -3.57
C SER A 123 41.79 -8.70 -2.71
N TYR A 124 40.81 -8.90 -1.84
CA TYR A 124 40.72 -10.06 -0.95
C TYR A 124 39.92 -11.25 -1.52
N SER A 125 39.30 -11.10 -2.69
CA SER A 125 38.31 -12.05 -3.22
C SER A 125 38.87 -13.10 -4.19
N GLN A 126 40.18 -13.12 -4.45
CA GLN A 126 40.77 -14.12 -5.35
C GLN A 126 41.00 -15.47 -4.66
N LEU A 127 39.97 -16.32 -4.69
CA LEU A 127 40.12 -17.76 -4.46
C LEU A 127 41.01 -18.36 -5.59
N SER A 128 41.92 -19.27 -5.23
CA SER A 128 42.90 -19.85 -6.15
C SER A 128 42.24 -20.64 -7.30
N PRO A 129 42.67 -20.52 -8.58
CA PRO A 129 42.00 -21.13 -9.73
C PRO A 129 42.08 -22.67 -9.90
N THR A 130 42.33 -23.47 -8.87
CA THR A 130 42.44 -24.94 -9.04
C THR A 130 41.37 -25.68 -8.24
N ASP A 131 40.22 -25.90 -8.87
CA ASP A 131 39.29 -26.98 -8.52
C ASP A 131 39.89 -28.33 -8.95
N SER A 132 40.74 -28.91 -8.11
CA SER A 132 41.20 -30.31 -8.25
C SER A 132 40.37 -31.24 -7.35
N TRP A 133 39.03 -31.19 -7.46
CA TRP A 133 38.11 -32.04 -6.67
C TRP A 133 36.94 -32.66 -7.46
N LEU A 134 37.13 -32.95 -8.75
CA LEU A 134 36.29 -33.91 -9.45
C LEU A 134 37.14 -34.90 -10.26
N GLN A 135 37.76 -35.84 -9.57
CA GLN A 135 37.80 -37.24 -10.02
C GLN A 135 38.02 -38.20 -8.85
#